data_AF-A0A812XIF8-F1
#
_entry.id   AF-A0A812XIF8-F1
#
_cell.length_a   1.000
_cell.length_b   1.000
_cell.length_c   1.000
_cell.angle_alpha   90.00
_cell.angle_beta   90.00
_cell.angle_gamma   90.00
#
_symmetry.space_group_name_H-M   'P 1'
#
loop_
_entity.id
_entity.type
_entity.pdbx_description
1 polymer ?
#
loop_
_entity_poly.entity_id
_entity_poly.type
_entity_poly.pdbx_seq_one_letter_code
_entity_poly.pdbx_strand_id
1 'polypeptide(L)'
;MRLLCSKKAGREGGECLAVSVEIAPGGPVVEVQETSMAEGWTGCRFSPSALWLALKVAQRGTGIAERAEAAREKLRAIEFGCGLGLAGLAARAAGYHTTLTDCLPGHLKNLTAHAAKLMAKAPDQASSPDLHVRFLDWISDVGTNPAAWSIDSGSPENVAASSDWERLDELQLNSFDLALASDVVYEEHHAMLLPRVMQRWLKPGGFWAVSLAIRDADMSHLAKFYMCILRNSQQQEFGSQQRRLSLSGAARHAWADSPG
;
A
#
# COMPACT_ATOMS: atom_id res chain seq x y z
N MET A 1 -19.86 8.20 -4.92
CA MET A 1 -18.73 7.48 -5.52
C MET A 1 -19.14 7.11 -6.93
N ARG A 2 -18.33 7.51 -7.90
CA ARG A 2 -18.61 7.33 -9.33
C ARG A 2 -17.33 6.86 -10.01
N LEU A 3 -17.43 5.74 -10.74
CA LEU A 3 -16.40 5.34 -11.68
C LEU A 3 -16.63 6.09 -12.98
N LEU A 4 -15.62 6.84 -13.42
CA LEU A 4 -15.58 7.51 -14.70
C LEU A 4 -14.46 6.86 -15.51
N CYS A 5 -14.82 6.10 -16.52
CA CYS A 5 -13.85 5.49 -17.42
C CYS A 5 -13.85 6.25 -18.73
N SER A 6 -12.67 6.62 -19.22
CA SER A 6 -12.54 7.23 -20.54
C SER A 6 -11.40 6.58 -21.32
N LYS A 7 -11.63 6.37 -22.62
CA LYS A 7 -10.59 6.00 -23.55
C LYS A 7 -9.99 7.27 -24.13
N LYS A 8 -8.67 7.36 -24.16
CA LYS A 8 -7.95 8.46 -24.77
C LYS A 8 -7.06 7.93 -25.89
N ALA A 9 -7.10 8.58 -27.05
CA ALA A 9 -6.13 8.31 -28.10
C ALA A 9 -4.72 8.67 -27.57
N GLY A 10 -3.80 7.70 -27.58
CA GLY A 10 -2.41 7.91 -27.22
C GLY A 10 -1.67 8.71 -28.28
N ARG A 11 -0.60 9.40 -27.87
CA ARG A 11 0.20 10.28 -28.76
C ARG A 11 0.88 9.53 -29.92
N GLU A 12 1.10 8.22 -29.78
CA GLU A 12 1.78 7.36 -30.76
C GLU A 12 0.81 6.39 -31.48
N GLY A 13 -0.50 6.66 -31.45
CA GLY A 13 -1.48 5.87 -32.22
C GLY A 13 -2.02 4.61 -31.53
N GLY A 14 -1.71 4.38 -30.24
CA GLY A 14 -2.36 3.35 -29.42
C GLY A 14 -3.46 3.92 -28.53
N GLU A 15 -4.57 3.19 -28.31
CA GLU A 15 -5.55 3.56 -27.27
C GLU A 15 -4.91 3.43 -25.88
N CYS A 16 -5.05 4.47 -25.07
CA CYS A 16 -4.64 4.47 -23.67
C CYS A 16 -5.90 4.62 -22.80
N LEU A 17 -6.04 3.73 -21.82
CA LEU A 17 -7.15 3.80 -20.87
C LEU A 17 -6.81 4.79 -19.75
N ALA A 18 -7.69 5.79 -19.56
CA ALA A 18 -7.65 6.66 -18.40
C ALA A 18 -8.83 6.31 -17.48
N VAL A 19 -8.53 6.00 -16.23
CA VAL A 19 -9.52 5.64 -15.23
C VAL A 19 -9.55 6.72 -14.16
N SER A 20 -10.72 7.32 -13.99
CA SER A 20 -10.96 8.35 -12.98
C SER A 20 -11.96 7.84 -11.94
N VAL A 21 -11.58 7.91 -10.67
CA VAL A 21 -12.38 7.44 -9.53
C VAL A 21 -12.71 8.62 -8.64
N GLU A 22 -14.00 8.91 -8.50
CA GLU A 22 -14.51 9.89 -7.54
C GLU A 22 -14.68 9.24 -6.16
N ILE A 23 -13.85 9.66 -5.20
CA ILE A 23 -13.71 9.04 -3.86
C ILE A 23 -14.96 9.25 -3.00
N ALA A 24 -15.61 10.41 -3.10
CA ALA A 24 -16.88 10.71 -2.45
C ALA A 24 -17.75 11.57 -3.38
N PRO A 25 -19.09 11.55 -3.28
CA PRO A 25 -19.93 12.44 -4.11
C PRO A 25 -19.50 13.91 -3.97
N GLY A 26 -19.11 14.56 -5.07
CA GLY A 26 -18.56 15.92 -5.10
C GLY A 26 -17.13 16.04 -4.53
N GLY A 27 -16.49 14.92 -4.22
CA GLY A 27 -15.17 14.85 -3.61
C GLY A 27 -14.02 14.80 -4.62
N PRO A 28 -12.79 14.52 -4.14
CA PRO A 28 -11.62 14.44 -5.01
C PRO A 28 -11.75 13.30 -6.02
N VAL A 29 -11.25 13.57 -7.23
CA VAL A 29 -11.15 12.60 -8.32
C VAL A 29 -9.69 12.16 -8.45
N VAL A 30 -9.47 10.86 -8.39
CA VAL A 30 -8.18 10.24 -8.66
C VAL A 30 -8.18 9.75 -10.10
N GLU A 31 -7.23 10.18 -10.92
CA GLU A 31 -7.09 9.74 -12.30
C GLU A 31 -5.78 8.97 -12.46
N VAL A 32 -5.84 7.78 -13.06
CA VAL A 32 -4.67 7.02 -13.48
C VAL A 32 -4.75 6.73 -14.97
N GLN A 33 -3.59 6.58 -15.58
CA GLN A 33 -3.48 6.37 -17.02
C GLN A 33 -2.56 5.17 -17.28
N GLU A 34 -3.03 4.20 -18.07
CA GLU A 34 -2.19 3.06 -18.49
C GLU A 34 -0.97 3.53 -19.28
N THR A 35 0.13 2.80 -19.16
CA THR A 35 1.32 3.05 -19.98
C THR A 35 1.50 1.98 -21.05
N SER A 36 1.98 2.39 -22.22
CA SER A 36 2.22 1.48 -23.34
C SER A 36 3.40 0.56 -23.04
N MET A 37 3.33 -0.70 -23.49
CA MET A 37 4.47 -1.63 -23.46
C MET A 37 5.64 -1.17 -24.33
N ALA A 38 5.40 -0.26 -25.28
CA ALA A 38 6.42 0.29 -26.17
C ALA A 38 7.47 1.13 -25.40
N GLU A 39 7.14 1.66 -24.22
CA GLU A 39 8.05 2.44 -23.38
C GLU A 39 8.93 1.53 -22.50
N GLY A 40 9.59 0.55 -23.12
CA GLY A 40 10.58 -0.30 -22.45
C GLY A 40 10.01 -1.45 -21.62
N TRP A 41 9.02 -2.16 -22.15
CA TRP A 41 8.48 -3.43 -21.60
C TRP A 41 7.77 -3.35 -20.24
N THR A 42 7.70 -2.17 -19.64
CA THR A 42 7.05 -1.91 -18.34
C THR A 42 5.72 -1.17 -18.51
N GLY A 43 4.95 -1.59 -19.53
CA GLY A 43 3.59 -1.10 -19.69
C GLY A 43 2.76 -1.52 -18.48
N CYS A 44 2.20 -0.56 -17.76
CA CYS A 44 1.40 -0.83 -16.59
C CYS A 44 -0.08 -0.74 -16.97
N ARG A 45 -0.78 -1.86 -16.83
CA ARG A 45 -2.21 -1.97 -17.13
C ARG A 45 -3.04 -1.77 -15.88
N PHE A 46 -4.26 -1.33 -16.10
CA PHE A 46 -5.24 -1.20 -15.05
C PHE A 46 -5.68 -2.59 -14.56
N SER A 47 -5.58 -2.82 -13.24
CA SER A 47 -6.11 -4.02 -12.60
C SER A 47 -7.50 -3.76 -11.98
N PRO A 48 -8.51 -4.62 -12.25
CA PRO A 48 -9.80 -4.56 -11.55
C PRO A 48 -9.65 -4.64 -10.02
N SER A 49 -8.64 -5.33 -9.51
CA SER A 49 -8.34 -5.41 -8.07
C SER A 49 -7.91 -4.06 -7.51
N ALA A 50 -7.12 -3.28 -8.27
CA ALA A 50 -6.69 -1.94 -7.86
C ALA A 50 -7.90 -0.99 -7.77
N LEU A 51 -8.82 -1.08 -8.73
CA LEU A 51 -10.08 -0.34 -8.68
C LEU A 51 -10.91 -0.75 -7.46
N TRP A 52 -11.17 -2.04 -7.29
CA TRP A 52 -11.96 -2.52 -6.15
C TRP A 52 -11.39 -2.03 -4.81
N LEU A 53 -10.06 -2.12 -4.66
CA LEU A 53 -9.37 -1.64 -3.47
C LEU A 53 -9.51 -0.12 -3.30
N ALA A 54 -9.32 0.67 -4.36
CA ALA A 54 -9.53 2.11 -4.33
C ALA A 54 -10.97 2.49 -3.94
N LEU A 55 -11.97 1.78 -4.46
CA LEU A 55 -13.37 1.97 -4.07
C LEU A 55 -13.58 1.67 -2.57
N LYS A 56 -12.92 0.65 -2.04
CA LYS A 56 -13.02 0.27 -0.62
C LYS A 56 -12.31 1.25 0.31
N VAL A 57 -11.14 1.74 -0.08
CA VAL A 57 -10.42 2.80 0.63
C VAL A 57 -11.29 4.05 0.70
N ALA A 58 -11.86 4.46 -0.42
CA ALA A 58 -12.77 5.60 -0.50
C ALA A 58 -14.00 5.45 0.42
N GLN A 59 -14.64 4.27 0.42
CA GLN A 59 -15.80 3.99 1.28
C GLN A 59 -15.47 4.06 2.78
N ARG A 60 -14.27 3.63 3.18
CA ARG A 60 -13.79 3.71 4.57
C ARG A 60 -13.15 5.06 4.92
N GLY A 61 -12.92 5.87 3.90
CA GLY A 61 -12.17 7.12 3.98
C GLY A 61 -12.93 8.26 4.65
N THR A 62 -14.26 8.16 4.70
CA THR A 62 -15.09 9.08 5.47
C THR A 62 -14.65 9.05 6.94
N GLY A 63 -14.26 10.20 7.51
CA GLY A 63 -13.80 10.25 8.90
C GLY A 63 -12.29 10.10 9.10
N ILE A 64 -11.47 9.91 8.05
CA ILE A 64 -10.00 9.81 8.22
C ILE A 64 -9.41 11.16 8.60
N ALA A 65 -9.79 12.23 7.90
CA ALA A 65 -9.30 13.58 8.19
C ALA A 65 -9.67 13.97 9.63
N GLU A 66 -10.90 13.69 10.03
CA GLU A 66 -11.42 13.94 11.39
C GLU A 66 -10.66 13.10 12.43
N ARG A 67 -10.33 11.85 12.13
CA ARG A 67 -9.51 10.99 13.02
C ARG A 67 -8.07 11.49 13.12
N ALA A 68 -7.45 11.87 12.02
CA ALA A 68 -6.10 12.43 11.97
C ALA A 68 -6.03 13.74 12.77
N GLU A 69 -7.02 14.62 12.59
CA GLU A 69 -7.16 15.86 13.34
C GLU A 69 -7.37 15.61 14.83
N ALA A 70 -8.28 14.71 15.20
CA ALA A 70 -8.53 14.34 16.59
C ALA A 70 -7.29 13.73 17.28
N ALA A 71 -6.54 12.90 16.56
CA ALA A 71 -5.28 12.33 17.04
C ALA A 71 -4.13 13.34 17.04
N ARG A 72 -4.25 14.47 16.32
CA ARG A 72 -3.16 15.38 15.98
C ARG A 72 -1.97 14.67 15.33
N GLU A 73 -2.25 13.60 14.58
CA GLU A 73 -1.25 12.75 13.95
C GLU A 73 -1.52 12.61 12.46
N LYS A 74 -0.44 12.60 11.68
CA LYS A 74 -0.49 12.30 10.25
C LYS A 74 -0.70 10.80 10.06
N LEU A 75 -1.88 10.40 9.58
CA LEU A 75 -2.13 9.00 9.24
C LEU A 75 -1.38 8.65 7.94
N ARG A 76 -0.60 7.57 7.96
CA ARG A 76 0.29 7.17 6.87
C ARG A 76 -0.19 5.91 6.17
N ALA A 77 -0.17 5.93 4.85
CA ALA A 77 -0.46 4.77 4.02
C ALA A 77 0.75 4.36 3.17
N ILE A 78 0.90 3.07 2.94
CA ILE A 78 1.86 2.50 1.98
C ILE A 78 1.13 1.60 1.00
N GLU A 79 1.44 1.71 -0.30
CA GLU A 79 0.98 0.77 -1.33
C GLU A 79 2.16 -0.05 -1.84
N PHE A 80 2.06 -1.37 -1.74
CA PHE A 80 3.03 -2.35 -2.22
C PHE A 80 2.68 -2.80 -3.63
N GLY A 81 3.66 -2.80 -4.54
CA GLY A 81 3.45 -3.16 -5.95
C GLY A 81 2.42 -2.24 -6.61
N CYS A 82 2.64 -0.93 -6.52
CA CYS A 82 1.61 0.05 -6.79
C CYS A 82 1.22 0.13 -8.27
N GLY A 83 2.10 -0.23 -9.21
CA GLY A 83 1.85 -0.08 -10.64
C GLY A 83 1.44 1.36 -11.00
N LEU A 84 0.17 1.56 -11.34
CA LEU A 84 -0.40 2.88 -11.64
C LEU A 84 -0.70 3.74 -10.38
N GLY A 85 -0.60 3.18 -9.18
CA GLY A 85 -0.80 3.86 -7.90
C GLY A 85 -2.25 4.16 -7.55
N LEU A 86 -3.23 3.49 -8.18
CA LEU A 86 -4.65 3.87 -8.04
C LEU A 86 -5.14 3.77 -6.59
N ALA A 87 -4.83 2.70 -5.86
CA ALA A 87 -5.35 2.53 -4.50
C ALA A 87 -4.64 3.45 -3.50
N GLY A 88 -3.34 3.67 -3.65
CA GLY A 88 -2.60 4.63 -2.82
C GLY A 88 -3.00 6.07 -3.12
N LEU A 89 -3.21 6.45 -4.38
CA LEU A 89 -3.75 7.78 -4.71
C LEU A 89 -5.16 7.98 -4.14
N ALA A 90 -6.00 6.92 -4.11
CA ALA A 90 -7.28 6.95 -3.41
C ALA A 90 -7.12 7.13 -1.89
N ALA A 91 -6.11 6.49 -1.26
CA ALA A 91 -5.79 6.69 0.14
C ALA A 91 -5.36 8.14 0.42
N ARG A 92 -4.51 8.71 -0.44
CA ARG A 92 -4.13 10.11 -0.36
C ARG A 92 -5.32 11.04 -0.46
N ALA A 93 -6.18 10.82 -1.44
CA ALA A 93 -7.41 11.59 -1.63
C ALA A 93 -8.38 11.45 -0.45
N ALA A 94 -8.30 10.36 0.32
CA ALA A 94 -9.03 10.15 1.57
C ALA A 94 -8.36 10.79 2.80
N GLY A 95 -7.17 11.37 2.68
CA GLY A 95 -6.48 12.08 3.77
C GLY A 95 -5.17 11.45 4.26
N TYR A 96 -4.73 10.30 3.72
CA TYR A 96 -3.48 9.67 4.16
C TYR A 96 -2.22 10.31 3.55
N HIS A 97 -1.18 10.46 4.35
CA HIS A 97 0.19 10.68 3.87
C HIS A 97 0.69 9.39 3.24
N THR A 98 0.76 9.35 1.90
CA THR A 98 0.86 8.09 1.17
C THR A 98 2.23 7.90 0.55
N THR A 99 2.76 6.68 0.66
CA THR A 99 3.97 6.22 -0.04
C THR A 99 3.61 5.12 -1.02
N LEU A 100 3.86 5.35 -2.31
CA LEU A 100 3.64 4.37 -3.39
C LEU A 100 4.96 3.65 -3.66
N THR A 101 4.94 2.32 -3.66
CA THR A 101 6.14 1.51 -3.83
C THR A 101 6.01 0.46 -4.92
N ASP A 102 7.08 0.28 -5.67
CA ASP A 102 7.22 -0.72 -6.72
C ASP A 102 8.70 -1.11 -6.85
N CYS A 103 8.99 -2.26 -7.45
CA CYS A 103 10.35 -2.68 -7.78
C CYS A 103 10.72 -2.36 -9.24
N LEU A 104 9.73 -2.00 -10.08
CA LEU A 104 9.94 -1.70 -11.49
C LEU A 104 10.24 -0.21 -11.73
N PRO A 105 11.46 0.16 -12.17
CA PRO A 105 11.84 1.56 -12.37
C PRO A 105 10.94 2.32 -13.36
N GLY A 106 10.41 1.63 -14.38
CA GLY A 106 9.47 2.22 -15.34
C GLY A 106 8.17 2.67 -14.70
N HIS A 107 7.61 1.88 -13.77
CA HIS A 107 6.42 2.24 -13.01
C HIS A 107 6.69 3.48 -12.15
N LEU A 108 7.80 3.45 -11.39
CA LEU A 108 8.19 4.56 -10.51
C LEU A 108 8.42 5.87 -11.29
N LYS A 109 9.03 5.81 -12.48
CA LYS A 109 9.23 6.97 -13.36
C LYS A 109 7.91 7.62 -13.75
N ASN A 110 6.98 6.81 -14.24
CA ASN A 110 5.67 7.29 -14.69
C ASN A 110 4.86 7.85 -13.52
N LEU A 111 4.89 7.17 -12.38
CA LEU A 111 4.18 7.57 -11.18
C LEU A 111 4.75 8.84 -10.55
N THR A 112 6.07 9.01 -10.56
CA THR A 112 6.74 10.25 -10.08
C THR A 112 6.33 11.44 -10.93
N ALA A 113 6.33 11.29 -12.26
CA ALA A 113 5.87 12.34 -13.16
C ALA A 113 4.38 12.68 -12.95
N HIS A 114 3.57 11.68 -12.62
CA HIS A 114 2.16 11.89 -12.28
C HIS A 114 1.99 12.59 -10.93
N ALA A 115 2.69 12.13 -9.89
CA ALA A 115 2.67 12.71 -8.54
C ALA A 115 3.08 14.19 -8.56
N ALA A 116 4.13 14.55 -9.29
CA ALA A 116 4.56 15.94 -9.45
C ALA A 116 3.45 16.84 -10.04
N LYS A 117 2.70 16.34 -11.03
CA LYS A 117 1.56 17.07 -11.61
C LYS A 117 0.42 17.24 -10.63
N LEU A 118 0.13 16.22 -9.80
CA LEU A 118 -0.89 16.31 -8.76
C LEU A 118 -0.51 17.34 -7.69
N MET A 119 0.75 17.34 -7.26
CA MET A 119 1.25 18.29 -6.26
C MET A 119 1.28 19.73 -6.78
N ALA A 120 1.65 19.95 -8.04
CA ALA A 120 1.64 21.28 -8.66
C ALA A 120 0.23 21.91 -8.77
N LYS A 121 -0.83 21.09 -8.81
CA LYS A 121 -2.23 21.55 -8.86
C LYS A 121 -2.82 21.89 -7.49
N ALA A 122 -2.10 21.66 -6.39
CA ALA A 122 -2.56 21.93 -5.03
C ALA A 122 -1.82 23.11 -4.37
N PRO A 123 -1.83 24.34 -4.96
CA PRO A 123 -0.89 25.39 -4.56
C PRO A 123 -1.13 26.03 -3.20
N ASP A 124 -2.25 25.78 -2.49
CA ASP A 124 -2.63 26.61 -1.33
C ASP A 124 -3.17 25.86 -0.09
N GLN A 125 -3.00 24.54 -0.01
CA GLN A 125 -3.37 23.80 1.20
C GLN A 125 -2.12 23.30 1.91
N ALA A 126 -1.63 24.08 2.89
CA ALA A 126 -0.57 23.68 3.82
C ALA A 126 -0.89 22.36 4.56
N SER A 127 -2.14 21.90 4.50
CA SER A 127 -2.65 20.65 5.07
C SER A 127 -2.86 19.52 4.06
N SER A 128 -2.41 19.66 2.80
CA SER A 128 -2.57 18.56 1.82
C SER A 128 -1.72 17.36 2.23
N PRO A 129 -2.26 16.12 2.17
CA PRO A 129 -1.48 14.93 2.50
C PRO A 129 -0.28 14.74 1.58
N ASP A 130 0.86 14.35 2.17
CA ASP A 130 2.11 14.11 1.46
C ASP A 130 1.95 12.90 0.51
N LEU A 131 2.71 12.91 -0.59
CA LEU A 131 2.77 11.81 -1.55
C LEU A 131 4.23 11.53 -1.91
N HIS A 132 4.66 10.30 -1.66
CA HIS A 132 6.00 9.84 -1.99
C HIS A 132 5.92 8.66 -2.97
N VAL A 133 6.89 8.58 -3.87
CA VAL A 133 7.13 7.42 -4.74
C VAL A 133 8.51 6.88 -4.38
N ARG A 134 8.60 5.59 -4.05
CA ARG A 134 9.82 4.96 -3.53
C ARG A 134 10.04 3.60 -4.16
N PHE A 135 11.31 3.22 -4.29
CA PHE A 135 11.67 1.86 -4.67
C PHE A 135 11.56 0.92 -3.47
N LEU A 136 10.93 -0.23 -3.68
CA LEU A 136 10.91 -1.32 -2.72
C LEU A 136 10.91 -2.67 -3.45
N ASP A 137 12.02 -3.38 -3.34
CA ASP A 137 12.12 -4.79 -3.72
C ASP A 137 11.92 -5.66 -2.47
N TRP A 138 10.90 -6.52 -2.52
CA TRP A 138 10.52 -7.36 -1.38
C TRP A 138 11.54 -8.45 -1.08
N ILE A 139 12.25 -8.96 -2.09
CA ILE A 139 13.26 -10.00 -1.90
C ILE A 139 14.43 -9.42 -1.08
N SER A 140 14.92 -8.26 -1.51
CA SER A 140 15.95 -7.51 -0.79
C SER A 140 15.49 -7.04 0.59
N ASP A 141 14.24 -6.58 0.74
CA ASP A 141 13.72 -6.02 2.00
C ASP A 141 13.60 -7.07 3.12
N VAL A 142 13.17 -8.29 2.79
CA VAL A 142 13.05 -9.39 3.77
C VAL A 142 14.42 -10.03 4.07
N GLY A 143 15.47 -9.69 3.32
CA GLY A 143 16.83 -10.20 3.54
C GLY A 143 16.97 -11.70 3.25
N THR A 144 16.10 -12.26 2.40
CA THR A 144 16.19 -13.67 2.00
C THR A 144 17.23 -13.85 0.89
N ASN A 145 17.97 -14.96 0.93
CA ASN A 145 18.85 -15.34 -0.18
C ASN A 145 18.00 -15.54 -1.45
N PRO A 146 18.21 -14.74 -2.52
CA PRO A 146 17.44 -14.88 -3.77
C PRO A 146 17.53 -16.29 -4.36
N ALA A 147 18.65 -16.99 -4.15
CA ALA A 147 18.85 -18.37 -4.63
C ALA A 147 17.92 -19.40 -3.97
N ALA A 148 17.21 -19.04 -2.89
CA ALA A 148 16.20 -19.90 -2.27
C ALA A 148 14.88 -19.91 -3.06
N TRP A 149 14.70 -18.97 -3.99
CA TRP A 149 13.48 -18.79 -4.75
C TRP A 149 13.74 -19.10 -6.22
N SER A 150 12.87 -19.87 -6.85
CA SER A 150 12.91 -20.10 -8.30
C SER A 150 12.38 -18.86 -9.03
N ILE A 151 13.14 -17.78 -8.99
CA ILE A 151 12.80 -16.50 -9.60
C ILE A 151 13.03 -16.61 -11.11
N ASP A 152 12.02 -16.23 -11.90
CA ASP A 152 12.18 -16.13 -13.35
C ASP A 152 13.17 -15.02 -13.72
N SER A 153 14.40 -15.41 -14.03
CA SER A 153 15.45 -14.49 -14.50
C SER A 153 15.08 -13.70 -15.76
N GLY A 154 14.04 -14.10 -16.49
CA GLY A 154 13.52 -13.40 -17.67
C GLY A 154 12.57 -12.25 -17.34
N SER A 155 12.04 -12.16 -16.10
CA SER A 155 11.11 -11.09 -15.74
C SER A 155 11.85 -9.76 -15.52
N PRO A 156 11.36 -8.63 -16.07
CA PRO A 156 12.00 -7.32 -15.93
C PRO A 156 12.27 -6.88 -14.48
N GLU A 157 11.47 -7.38 -13.53
CA GLU A 157 11.66 -7.14 -12.09
C GLU A 157 12.97 -7.73 -11.54
N ASN A 158 13.59 -8.66 -12.26
CA ASN A 158 14.76 -9.41 -11.83
C ASN A 158 16.07 -8.97 -12.51
N VAL A 159 16.02 -8.03 -13.46
CA VAL A 159 17.16 -7.74 -14.36
C VAL A 159 18.02 -6.54 -13.92
N ALA A 160 17.56 -5.65 -13.05
CA ALA A 160 18.44 -4.61 -12.50
C ALA A 160 17.92 -3.97 -11.21
N ALA A 161 18.69 -4.06 -10.12
CA ALA A 161 18.57 -3.16 -8.99
C ALA A 161 18.96 -1.75 -9.45
N SER A 162 17.97 -0.89 -9.71
CA SER A 162 18.26 0.51 -10.05
C SER A 162 18.72 1.26 -8.79
N SER A 163 19.97 1.72 -8.80
CA SER A 163 20.58 2.53 -7.75
C SER A 163 19.99 3.95 -7.64
N ASP A 164 19.21 4.37 -8.62
CA ASP A 164 18.86 5.78 -8.81
C ASP A 164 17.56 6.18 -8.12
N TRP A 165 16.85 5.21 -7.53
CA TRP A 165 15.58 5.45 -6.85
C TRP A 165 15.76 5.53 -5.33
N GLU A 166 15.12 6.54 -4.74
CA GLU A 166 15.03 6.67 -3.29
C GLU A 166 14.28 5.46 -2.69
N ARG A 167 14.91 4.80 -1.73
CA ARG A 167 14.34 3.66 -1.00
C ARG A 167 13.56 4.15 0.22
N LEU A 168 12.74 3.27 0.79
CA LEU A 168 12.21 3.50 2.12
C LEU A 168 13.35 3.49 3.15
N ASP A 169 13.27 4.43 4.09
CA ASP A 169 14.24 4.56 5.17
C ASP A 169 13.88 3.60 6.33
N GLU A 170 14.89 3.06 7.01
CA GLU A 170 14.71 2.27 8.24
C GLU A 170 14.00 3.07 9.34
N LEU A 171 14.13 4.40 9.35
CA LEU A 171 13.34 5.26 10.24
C LEU A 171 11.83 5.18 10.02
N GLN A 172 11.39 4.67 8.87
CA GLN A 172 9.98 4.47 8.53
C GLN A 172 9.48 3.05 8.86
N LEU A 173 10.30 2.18 9.45
CA LEU A 173 9.86 0.87 9.92
C LEU A 173 8.73 1.01 10.95
N ASN A 174 7.75 0.12 10.88
CA ASN A 174 6.57 0.12 11.75
C ASN A 174 5.87 1.48 11.89
N SER A 175 5.78 2.26 10.81
CA SER A 175 5.27 3.64 10.86
C SER A 175 4.02 3.90 10.03
N PHE A 176 3.53 2.89 9.29
CA PHE A 176 2.35 3.04 8.45
C PHE A 176 1.08 2.52 9.16
N ASP A 177 0.01 3.31 9.11
CA ASP A 177 -1.32 2.98 9.63
C ASP A 177 -2.10 2.06 8.70
N LEU A 178 -1.83 2.17 7.39
CA LEU A 178 -2.52 1.45 6.34
C LEU A 178 -1.52 0.88 5.33
N ALA A 179 -1.59 -0.42 5.08
CA ALA A 179 -0.92 -1.09 3.99
C ALA A 179 -1.92 -1.50 2.91
N LEU A 180 -1.59 -1.23 1.65
CA LEU A 180 -2.39 -1.55 0.48
C LEU A 180 -1.59 -2.47 -0.45
N ALA A 181 -2.27 -3.42 -1.08
CA ALA A 181 -1.70 -4.20 -2.18
C ALA A 181 -2.81 -4.69 -3.11
N SER A 182 -2.64 -4.51 -4.41
CA SER A 182 -3.64 -4.92 -5.40
C SER A 182 -3.05 -5.75 -6.53
N ASP A 183 -3.50 -7.00 -6.65
CA ASP A 183 -3.10 -7.93 -7.73
C ASP A 183 -1.59 -8.21 -7.80
N VAL A 184 -0.94 -8.21 -6.64
CA VAL A 184 0.52 -8.34 -6.53
C VAL A 184 0.99 -9.76 -6.20
N VAL A 185 0.06 -10.69 -6.05
CA VAL A 185 0.38 -12.11 -5.78
C VAL A 185 0.13 -12.87 -7.08
N TYR A 186 1.10 -12.82 -7.97
CA TYR A 186 1.10 -13.55 -9.24
C TYR A 186 2.14 -14.69 -9.30
N GLU A 187 3.03 -14.76 -8.30
CA GLU A 187 3.97 -15.88 -8.12
C GLU A 187 3.90 -16.41 -6.69
N GLU A 188 4.32 -17.66 -6.51
CA GLU A 188 4.30 -18.34 -5.20
C GLU A 188 5.09 -17.56 -4.15
N HIS A 189 6.25 -17.03 -4.52
CA HIS A 189 7.12 -16.33 -3.60
C HIS A 189 6.54 -14.97 -3.16
N HIS A 190 5.72 -14.32 -3.98
CA HIS A 190 4.97 -13.12 -3.58
C HIS A 190 4.01 -13.39 -2.43
N ALA A 191 3.35 -14.56 -2.41
CA ALA A 191 2.46 -14.94 -1.31
C ALA A 191 3.21 -15.09 0.02
N MET A 192 4.50 -15.47 -0.03
CA MET A 192 5.36 -15.62 1.14
C MET A 192 5.96 -14.32 1.62
N LEU A 193 6.40 -13.46 0.69
CA LEU A 193 7.09 -12.21 1.01
C LEU A 193 6.12 -11.12 1.45
N LEU A 194 4.96 -10.96 0.79
CA LEU A 194 4.04 -9.86 1.05
C LEU A 194 3.64 -9.74 2.53
N PRO A 195 3.28 -10.83 3.25
CA PRO A 195 3.05 -10.75 4.70
C PRO A 195 4.20 -10.18 5.51
N ARG A 196 5.44 -10.60 5.19
CA ARG A 196 6.63 -10.20 5.94
C ARG A 196 6.95 -8.73 5.71
N VAL A 197 6.85 -8.29 4.46
CA VAL A 197 6.98 -6.88 4.08
C VAL A 197 5.90 -6.05 4.78
N MET A 198 4.64 -6.44 4.71
CA MET A 198 3.55 -5.74 5.41
C MET A 198 3.81 -5.63 6.91
N GLN A 199 4.18 -6.72 7.57
CA GLN A 199 4.47 -6.73 9.00
C GLN A 199 5.63 -5.80 9.37
N ARG A 200 6.65 -5.69 8.51
CA ARG A 200 7.83 -4.85 8.73
C ARG A 200 7.54 -3.34 8.69
N TRP A 201 6.61 -2.94 7.82
CA TRP A 201 6.31 -1.52 7.58
C TRP A 201 5.08 -1.01 8.35
N LEU A 202 4.11 -1.89 8.66
CA LEU A 202 2.94 -1.52 9.44
C LEU A 202 3.28 -1.26 10.90
N LYS A 203 2.73 -0.19 11.46
CA LYS A 203 2.79 0.04 12.90
C LYS A 203 1.98 -1.02 13.67
N PRO A 204 2.29 -1.27 14.96
CA PRO A 204 1.45 -2.12 15.79
C PRO A 204 -0.01 -1.64 15.79
N GLY A 205 -0.96 -2.55 15.50
CA GLY A 205 -2.37 -2.23 15.35
C GLY A 205 -2.74 -1.52 14.04
N GLY A 206 -1.80 -1.38 13.11
CA GLY A 206 -2.05 -0.91 11.74
C GLY A 206 -2.95 -1.88 10.96
N PHE A 207 -3.57 -1.36 9.91
CA PHE A 207 -4.50 -2.09 9.06
C PHE A 207 -3.88 -2.41 7.72
N TRP A 208 -4.25 -3.54 7.14
CA TRP A 208 -3.96 -3.83 5.74
C TRP A 208 -5.25 -4.04 4.97
N ALA A 209 -5.24 -3.71 3.69
CA ALA A 209 -6.30 -4.02 2.74
C ALA A 209 -5.67 -4.53 1.45
N VAL A 210 -6.00 -5.77 1.09
CA VAL A 210 -5.45 -6.44 -0.08
C VAL A 210 -6.57 -6.92 -0.96
N SER A 211 -6.43 -6.71 -2.27
CA SER A 211 -7.35 -7.24 -3.28
C SER A 211 -6.53 -8.05 -4.29
N LEU A 212 -6.89 -9.31 -4.51
CA LEU A 212 -6.15 -10.21 -5.40
C LEU A 212 -7.07 -10.72 -6.50
N ALA A 213 -6.54 -10.87 -7.72
CA ALA A 213 -7.19 -11.68 -8.74
C ALA A 213 -6.74 -13.14 -8.55
N ILE A 214 -7.69 -14.05 -8.34
CA ILE A 214 -7.39 -15.48 -8.28
C ILE A 214 -7.25 -15.96 -9.72
N ARG A 215 -6.01 -16.27 -10.14
CA ARG A 215 -5.69 -16.68 -11.51
C ARG A 215 -5.77 -18.20 -11.71
N ASP A 216 -5.47 -18.96 -10.67
CA ASP A 216 -5.60 -20.42 -10.63
C ASP A 216 -5.96 -20.89 -9.21
N ALA A 217 -6.31 -22.18 -9.09
CA ALA A 217 -6.75 -22.79 -7.84
C ALA A 217 -5.62 -22.85 -6.79
N ASP A 218 -4.38 -23.09 -7.22
CA ASP A 218 -3.23 -23.29 -6.34
C ASP A 218 -2.83 -21.99 -5.64
N MET A 219 -2.84 -20.88 -6.37
CA MET A 219 -2.64 -19.52 -5.86
C MET A 219 -3.70 -19.13 -4.82
N SER A 220 -4.92 -19.65 -4.96
CA SER A 220 -5.99 -19.37 -4.00
C SER A 220 -5.74 -20.00 -2.62
N HIS A 221 -5.06 -21.15 -2.57
CA HIS A 221 -4.72 -21.84 -1.32
C HIS A 221 -3.57 -21.14 -0.61
N LEU A 222 -2.54 -20.75 -1.36
CA LEU A 222 -1.41 -19.97 -0.85
C LEU A 222 -1.85 -18.62 -0.29
N ALA A 223 -2.61 -17.84 -1.07
CA ALA A 223 -3.08 -16.53 -0.62
C ALA A 223 -3.92 -16.64 0.66
N LYS A 224 -4.82 -17.62 0.75
CA LYS A 224 -5.63 -17.84 1.97
C LYS A 224 -4.77 -18.22 3.17
N PHE A 225 -3.81 -19.11 2.99
CA PHE A 225 -2.94 -19.58 4.06
C PHE A 225 -2.09 -18.45 4.65
N TYR A 226 -1.41 -17.68 3.79
CA TYR A 226 -0.53 -16.60 4.23
C TYR A 226 -1.28 -15.42 4.83
N MET A 227 -2.49 -15.12 4.35
CA MET A 227 -3.31 -14.07 4.95
C MET A 227 -3.92 -14.46 6.30
N CYS A 228 -4.12 -15.76 6.56
CA CYS A 228 -4.46 -16.24 7.90
C CYS A 228 -3.31 -16.05 8.90
N ILE A 229 -2.06 -16.19 8.46
CA ILE A 229 -0.88 -15.96 9.30
C ILE A 229 -0.80 -14.49 9.74
N LEU A 230 -1.03 -13.54 8.83
CA LEU A 230 -1.08 -12.10 9.16
C LEU A 230 -2.17 -11.75 10.18
N ARG A 231 -3.32 -12.43 10.11
CA ARG A 231 -4.41 -12.19 11.06
C ARG A 231 -4.05 -12.69 12.45
N ASN A 232 -3.35 -13.82 12.54
CA ASN A 232 -2.97 -14.41 13.82
C ASN A 232 -1.82 -13.65 14.51
N SER A 233 -0.85 -13.10 13.76
CA SER A 233 0.23 -12.29 14.35
C SER A 233 -0.29 -11.00 14.99
N GLN A 234 -1.22 -10.30 14.33
CA GLN A 234 -1.87 -9.10 14.87
C GLN A 234 -2.73 -9.40 16.13
N GLN A 235 -3.42 -10.55 16.15
CA GLN A 235 -4.19 -10.96 17.33
C GLN A 235 -3.31 -11.35 18.53
N GLN A 236 -2.14 -11.96 18.31
CA GLN A 236 -1.22 -12.32 19.40
C GLN A 236 -0.57 -11.07 20.05
N GLU A 237 -0.26 -10.03 19.29
CA GLU A 237 0.24 -8.76 19.84
C GLU A 237 -0.84 -8.03 20.65
N PHE A 238 -2.09 -8.00 20.16
CA PHE A 238 -3.21 -7.41 20.91
C PHE A 238 -3.49 -8.18 22.23
N GLY A 239 -3.47 -9.51 22.17
CA GLY A 239 -3.68 -10.37 23.34
C GLY A 239 -2.53 -10.36 24.36
N SER A 240 -1.31 -9.98 23.95
CA SER A 240 -0.17 -9.81 24.85
C SER A 240 -0.11 -8.40 25.45
N GLN A 241 -0.52 -7.36 24.71
CA GLN A 241 -0.70 -6.01 25.25
C GLN A 241 -1.87 -5.92 26.25
N GLN A 242 -3.00 -6.56 25.98
CA GLN A 242 -4.08 -6.70 26.98
C GLN A 242 -3.61 -7.42 28.24
N ARG A 243 -2.79 -8.48 28.10
CA ARG A 243 -2.19 -9.18 29.25
C ARG A 243 -1.20 -8.30 30.02
N ARG A 244 -0.36 -7.51 29.36
CA ARG A 244 0.53 -6.53 30.04
C ARG A 244 -0.24 -5.42 30.75
N LEU A 245 -1.32 -4.91 30.16
CA LEU A 245 -2.19 -3.92 30.80
C LEU A 245 -2.95 -4.52 32.00
N SER A 246 -3.35 -5.80 31.93
CA SER A 246 -3.95 -6.50 33.07
C SER A 246 -2.93 -6.77 34.19
N LEU A 247 -1.66 -7.00 33.86
CA LEU A 247 -0.60 -7.24 34.83
C LEU A 247 -0.04 -5.93 35.45
N SER A 248 -0.07 -4.80 34.74
CA SER A 248 0.30 -3.48 35.29
C SER A 248 -0.82 -2.83 36.11
N GLY A 249 -2.09 -3.21 35.87
CA GLY A 249 -3.24 -2.81 36.69
C GLY A 249 -3.37 -3.57 38.02
N ALA A 250 -2.74 -4.75 38.15
CA ALA A 250 -2.83 -5.59 39.35
C ALA A 250 -1.79 -5.26 40.45
N ALA A 251 -0.88 -4.30 40.23
CA ALA A 251 0.20 -3.96 41.17
C ALA A 251 -0.06 -2.73 42.05
N ARG A 252 -1.29 -2.20 42.10
CA ARG A 252 -1.66 -1.10 43.00
C ARG A 252 -2.93 -1.42 43.76
N HIS A 253 -2.88 -2.41 44.64
CA HIS A 253 -3.69 -2.44 45.87
C HIS A 253 -3.12 -3.54 46.76
N ALA A 254 -2.06 -3.20 47.49
CA ALA A 254 -1.67 -3.97 48.65
C ALA A 254 -1.54 -3.02 49.85
N TRP A 255 -2.61 -3.02 50.65
CA TRP A 255 -2.62 -2.84 52.11
C TRP A 255 -2.13 -1.49 52.66
N ALA A 256 -3.01 -0.49 52.59
CA ALA A 256 -3.27 0.35 53.75
C ALA A 256 -4.47 -0.28 54.49
N ASP A 257 -4.24 -0.75 55.71
CA ASP A 257 -5.19 -0.71 56.85
C ASP A 257 -4.56 -1.45 58.04
N SER A 258 -3.88 -0.69 58.89
CA SER A 258 -4.03 -0.85 60.35
C SER A 258 -5.16 0.11 60.73
N PRO A 259 -6.14 -0.30 61.56
CA PRO A 259 -5.96 -0.10 63.00
C PRO A 259 -6.71 -1.10 63.91
N GLY A 260 -6.25 -1.22 65.16
CA GLY A 260 -7.00 -1.80 66.28
C GLY A 260 -6.29 -2.91 67.02
#